data_AF-A0A4U8Q782-F1
#
_entry.id   AF-A0A4U8Q782-F1
#
_cell.length_a   1.000
_cell.length_b   1.000
_cell.length_c   1.000
_cell.angle_alpha   90.00
_cell.angle_beta   90.00
_cell.angle_gamma   90.00
#
_symmetry.space_group_name_H-M   'P 1'
#
loop_
_entity.id
_entity.type
_entity.pdbx_description
1 polymer ?
#
loop_
_entity_poly.entity_id
_entity_poly.type
_entity_poly.pdbx_seq_one_letter_code
_entity_poly.pdbx_strand_id
1 'polypeptide(L)'
;MKANETKERKNDSMTTLLKEGFKNAFDYGFSPDADGVENQKALQSAVEDGGTILITRQGTYRLAGTVYLSSCTTLIFGNGVIIQKTEDLGKYAHVFLNQGALTRIYDTGIQIHNLHLAVNGNDIRKFEVEGLHGQLAFFYIRDLLITGFRCMDLGKLQYGIQVCTFEDITIQNIIIKGDKDGVHLGRGRRFTIRDGIFDTYDDAIALNGHDYDVGNPELGWIEDGLIDNCQDLTHDGETTDGYFCRMLAGGWTDWFPGIKLQKSDTVAANGKLYRVKEDADGTEYISTICPSHQQGMEIEEGIHWVVVQNEITYTAGVRNVMFRNIFLQKPRTGFSIHFDNDRYSRSYYPGAEVPYQEKVLFDGIRVLHKKKIHLMEIGTPVDIVHITNSVIGDSTICFHGNHALEDYGTTKVSINNCIFNVFKETELIENKLENKIIQDQYFGNIEM
;
A
#
# COMPACT_ATOMS: atom_id res chain seq x y z
N MET A 1 37.60 48.26 -41.78
CA MET A 1 37.80 47.23 -40.73
C MET A 1 37.05 47.64 -39.47
N LYS A 2 35.83 47.15 -39.27
CA LYS A 2 35.20 46.95 -37.95
C LYS A 2 34.21 45.81 -38.14
N ALA A 3 34.56 44.64 -37.65
CA ALA A 3 33.71 43.46 -37.68
C ALA A 3 33.30 43.13 -36.23
N ASN A 4 31.99 43.08 -36.04
CA ASN A 4 31.20 42.27 -35.12
C ASN A 4 31.89 41.66 -33.87
N GLU A 5 31.55 42.23 -32.71
CA GLU A 5 31.49 41.52 -31.43
C GLU A 5 30.09 41.69 -30.85
N THR A 6 29.14 40.81 -31.22
CA THR A 6 27.91 40.64 -30.43
C THR A 6 27.21 39.34 -30.83
N LYS A 7 27.60 38.22 -30.20
CA LYS A 7 26.75 37.03 -29.99
C LYS A 7 27.54 35.98 -29.20
N GLU A 8 27.58 36.08 -27.88
CA GLU A 8 27.99 34.93 -27.04
C GLU A 8 27.54 34.97 -25.57
N ARG A 9 26.90 36.04 -25.06
CA ARG A 9 26.57 36.15 -23.62
C ARG A 9 25.14 35.78 -23.20
N LYS A 10 24.40 34.99 -23.99
CA LYS A 10 23.02 34.56 -23.62
C LYS A 10 22.79 33.05 -23.50
N ASN A 11 23.74 32.20 -23.92
CA ASN A 11 23.60 30.74 -23.79
C ASN A 11 24.16 30.20 -22.46
N ASP A 12 25.09 30.90 -21.81
CA ASP A 12 25.69 30.41 -20.56
C ASP A 12 24.73 30.46 -19.37
N SER A 13 23.84 31.46 -19.28
CA SER A 13 22.98 31.57 -18.09
C SER A 13 21.91 30.48 -18.05
N MET A 14 21.35 30.08 -19.19
CA MET A 14 20.34 29.00 -19.25
C MET A 14 20.99 27.62 -19.05
N THR A 15 22.19 27.41 -19.59
CA THR A 15 22.97 26.17 -19.38
C THR A 15 23.47 26.05 -17.93
N THR A 16 23.78 27.17 -17.27
CA THR A 16 24.18 27.21 -15.86
C THR A 16 22.96 27.04 -14.94
N LEU A 17 21.82 27.66 -15.24
CA LEU A 17 20.56 27.44 -14.52
C LEU A 17 20.03 26.00 -14.66
N LEU A 18 20.23 25.36 -15.82
CA LEU A 18 19.95 23.93 -16.02
C LEU A 18 20.89 23.04 -15.21
N LYS A 19 22.14 23.46 -14.93
CA LYS A 19 23.09 22.76 -14.06
C LYS A 19 22.80 22.95 -12.57
N GLU A 20 22.15 24.03 -12.16
CA GLU A 20 21.83 24.27 -10.74
C GLU A 20 20.63 23.43 -10.26
N GLY A 21 19.69 23.12 -11.15
CA GLY A 21 18.52 22.27 -10.83
C GLY A 21 18.72 20.77 -11.05
N PHE A 22 19.65 20.38 -11.95
CA PHE A 22 19.94 18.98 -12.28
C PHE A 22 21.36 18.61 -11.91
N LYS A 23 21.51 17.53 -11.14
CA LYS A 23 22.78 17.01 -10.66
C LYS A 23 22.95 15.57 -11.10
N ASN A 24 24.17 15.14 -11.39
CA ASN A 24 24.44 13.74 -11.71
C ASN A 24 24.95 13.04 -10.46
N ALA A 25 24.32 11.94 -10.05
CA ALA A 25 24.77 11.18 -8.88
C ALA A 25 26.23 10.68 -9.02
N PHE A 26 26.70 10.51 -10.27
CA PHE A 26 28.09 10.15 -10.54
C PHE A 26 29.09 11.19 -10.03
N ASP A 27 28.73 12.48 -10.00
CA ASP A 27 29.60 13.56 -9.50
C ASP A 27 29.81 13.47 -7.97
N TYR A 28 28.95 12.72 -7.27
CA TYR A 28 29.06 12.40 -5.84
C TYR A 28 29.74 11.05 -5.58
N GLY A 29 30.18 10.35 -6.64
CA GLY A 29 30.80 9.03 -6.56
C GLY A 29 29.84 7.85 -6.71
N PHE A 30 28.56 8.08 -7.01
CA PHE A 30 27.60 7.00 -7.22
C PHE A 30 27.88 6.30 -8.55
N SER A 31 28.37 5.05 -8.50
CA SER A 31 28.93 4.33 -9.64
C SER A 31 28.64 2.83 -9.58
N PRO A 32 28.44 2.14 -10.73
CA PRO A 32 28.30 0.68 -10.73
C PRO A 32 29.60 -0.04 -10.27
N ASP A 33 30.75 0.62 -10.37
CA ASP A 33 32.04 0.08 -9.96
C ASP A 33 32.28 0.21 -8.43
N ALA A 34 31.52 1.05 -7.74
CA ALA A 34 31.65 1.28 -6.31
C ALA A 34 31.02 0.13 -5.49
N ASP A 35 31.43 -0.01 -4.23
CA ASP A 35 30.76 -0.91 -3.30
C ASP A 35 29.43 -0.36 -2.77
N GLY A 36 28.67 -1.22 -2.07
CA GLY A 36 27.35 -0.86 -1.59
C GLY A 36 27.37 0.28 -0.57
N VAL A 37 28.44 0.40 0.22
CA VAL A 37 28.60 1.42 1.26
C VAL A 37 28.98 2.77 0.64
N GLU A 38 29.90 2.74 -0.32
CA GLU A 38 30.30 3.91 -1.10
C GLU A 38 29.11 4.48 -1.88
N ASN A 39 28.35 3.61 -2.56
CA ASN A 39 27.16 4.02 -3.30
C ASN A 39 26.05 4.58 -2.40
N GLN A 40 25.82 3.96 -1.23
CA GLN A 40 24.84 4.49 -0.28
C GLN A 40 25.22 5.92 0.13
N LYS A 41 26.48 6.14 0.54
CA LYS A 41 26.96 7.47 0.95
C LYS A 41 26.90 8.48 -0.19
N ALA A 42 27.31 8.07 -1.39
CA ALA A 42 27.30 8.94 -2.56
C ALA A 42 25.89 9.36 -2.95
N LEU A 43 24.94 8.42 -3.01
CA LEU A 43 23.55 8.74 -3.33
C LEU A 43 22.89 9.55 -2.22
N GLN A 44 23.17 9.24 -0.95
CA GLN A 44 22.72 10.05 0.18
C GLN A 44 23.22 11.49 0.08
N SER A 45 24.50 11.70 -0.24
CA SER A 45 25.08 13.03 -0.43
C SER A 45 24.43 13.77 -1.60
N ALA A 46 24.13 13.07 -2.70
CA ALA A 46 23.47 13.65 -3.86
C ALA A 46 22.05 14.13 -3.53
N VAL A 47 21.27 13.36 -2.78
CA VAL A 47 19.89 13.74 -2.42
C VAL A 47 19.83 14.81 -1.33
N GLU A 48 20.80 14.85 -0.41
CA GLU A 48 20.92 15.90 0.61
C GLU A 48 21.17 17.28 -0.01
N ASP A 49 21.87 17.30 -1.13
CA ASP A 49 22.09 18.52 -1.91
C ASP A 49 20.80 19.02 -2.58
N GLY A 50 19.76 18.18 -2.68
CA GLY A 50 18.42 18.51 -3.17
C GLY A 50 18.32 18.73 -4.69
N GLY A 51 17.07 18.89 -5.16
CA GLY A 51 16.74 19.11 -6.57
C GLY A 51 16.54 17.81 -7.36
N THR A 52 16.86 17.85 -8.66
CA THR A 52 16.74 16.68 -9.54
C THR A 52 18.07 15.96 -9.69
N ILE A 53 18.13 14.71 -9.21
CA ILE A 53 19.29 13.83 -9.28
C ILE A 53 19.12 12.84 -10.44
N LEU A 54 20.06 12.87 -11.36
CA LEU A 54 20.13 12.00 -12.53
C LEU A 54 21.11 10.85 -12.26
N ILE A 55 20.68 9.62 -12.49
CA ILE A 55 21.52 8.42 -12.48
C ILE A 55 21.62 7.93 -13.92
N THR A 56 22.70 8.30 -14.61
CA THR A 56 22.75 8.20 -16.09
C THR A 56 23.62 7.07 -16.64
N ARG A 57 24.58 6.56 -15.86
CA ARG A 57 25.48 5.51 -16.33
C ARG A 57 24.78 4.16 -16.16
N GLN A 58 24.70 3.38 -17.23
CA GLN A 58 24.14 2.04 -17.19
C GLN A 58 24.96 1.14 -16.24
N GLY A 59 24.29 0.28 -15.50
CA GLY A 59 24.93 -0.72 -14.65
C GLY A 59 24.11 -1.10 -13.43
N THR A 60 24.61 -2.07 -12.70
CA THR A 60 24.05 -2.47 -11.40
C THR A 60 24.79 -1.74 -10.29
N TYR A 61 24.07 -0.92 -9.53
CA TYR A 61 24.56 -0.14 -8.41
C TYR A 61 24.22 -0.89 -7.13
N ARG A 62 25.25 -1.40 -6.47
CA ARG A 62 25.11 -2.01 -5.13
C ARG A 62 24.71 -0.93 -4.14
N LEU A 63 23.81 -1.25 -3.21
CA LEU A 63 23.38 -0.34 -2.15
C LEU A 63 23.31 -1.10 -0.82
N ALA A 64 24.09 -0.65 0.18
CA ALA A 64 24.22 -1.35 1.46
C ALA A 64 23.34 -0.79 2.59
N GLY A 65 22.45 0.16 2.29
CA GLY A 65 21.54 0.73 3.29
C GLY A 65 20.51 1.69 2.71
N THR A 66 19.62 2.16 3.57
CA THR A 66 18.57 3.13 3.25
C THR A 66 19.16 4.46 2.77
N VAL A 67 18.53 5.06 1.75
CA VAL A 67 18.74 6.45 1.34
C VAL A 67 17.50 7.26 1.73
N TYR A 68 17.73 8.38 2.42
CA TYR A 68 16.66 9.22 2.96
C TYR A 68 16.37 10.40 2.05
N LEU A 69 15.12 10.52 1.60
CA LEU A 69 14.67 11.55 0.68
C LEU A 69 14.01 12.70 1.43
N SER A 70 14.44 13.94 1.18
CA SER A 70 13.77 15.14 1.67
C SER A 70 12.77 15.67 0.65
N SER A 71 11.91 16.58 1.08
CA SER A 71 11.01 17.35 0.21
C SER A 71 11.70 17.90 -1.05
N CYS A 72 10.95 17.98 -2.15
CA CYS A 72 11.39 18.51 -3.44
C CYS A 72 12.58 17.74 -4.06
N THR A 73 12.73 16.45 -3.73
CA THR A 73 13.73 15.56 -4.33
C THR A 73 13.14 14.82 -5.52
N THR A 74 13.82 14.87 -6.67
CA THR A 74 13.49 14.06 -7.85
C THR A 74 14.64 13.12 -8.20
N LEU A 75 14.38 11.82 -8.29
CA LEU A 75 15.33 10.82 -8.78
C LEU A 75 14.94 10.35 -10.17
N ILE A 76 15.86 10.41 -11.14
CA ILE A 76 15.64 9.92 -12.51
C ILE A 76 16.71 8.87 -12.85
N PHE A 77 16.27 7.62 -13.00
CA PHE A 77 17.13 6.51 -13.35
C PHE A 77 17.15 6.29 -14.87
N GLY A 78 18.34 6.34 -15.46
CA GLY A 78 18.56 6.08 -16.87
C GLY A 78 18.28 4.63 -17.26
N ASN A 79 18.14 4.38 -18.56
CA ASN A 79 17.90 3.03 -19.07
C ASN A 79 19.04 2.07 -18.68
N GLY A 80 18.68 0.89 -18.18
CA GLY A 80 19.64 -0.15 -17.78
C GLY A 80 20.35 0.14 -16.46
N VAL A 81 19.90 1.13 -15.69
CA VAL A 81 20.30 1.31 -14.29
C VAL A 81 19.49 0.34 -13.42
N ILE A 82 20.16 -0.42 -12.57
CA ILE A 82 19.55 -1.31 -11.59
C ILE A 82 20.13 -0.97 -10.22
N ILE A 83 19.27 -0.72 -9.24
CA ILE A 83 19.68 -0.67 -7.83
C ILE A 83 19.58 -2.07 -7.26
N GLN A 84 20.67 -2.60 -6.72
CA GLN A 84 20.72 -3.92 -6.12
C GLN A 84 21.04 -3.81 -4.63
N LYS A 85 20.15 -4.30 -3.78
CA LYS A 85 20.43 -4.35 -2.34
C LYS A 85 21.60 -5.31 -2.07
N THR A 86 22.50 -4.91 -1.19
CA THR A 86 23.62 -5.74 -0.72
C THR A 86 23.66 -5.75 0.80
N GLU A 87 24.24 -6.80 1.36
CA GLU A 87 24.31 -7.01 2.82
C GLU A 87 25.67 -6.62 3.40
N ASP A 88 26.39 -5.69 2.75
CA ASP A 88 27.74 -5.27 3.19
C ASP A 88 27.74 -4.72 4.63
N LEU A 89 26.61 -4.13 5.07
CA LEU A 89 26.35 -3.66 6.44
C LEU A 89 25.26 -4.48 7.15
N GLY A 90 24.96 -5.67 6.64
CA GLY A 90 23.81 -6.49 7.05
C GLY A 90 22.53 -6.14 6.29
N LYS A 91 21.48 -6.93 6.55
CA LYS A 91 20.17 -6.72 5.94
C LYS A 91 19.51 -5.42 6.41
N TYR A 92 18.79 -4.77 5.51
CA TYR A 92 18.05 -3.53 5.79
C TYR A 92 16.71 -3.53 5.03
N ALA A 93 15.74 -2.80 5.56
CA ALA A 93 14.39 -2.79 5.00
C ALA A 93 14.30 -1.91 3.75
N HIS A 94 14.41 -0.60 3.91
CA HIS A 94 14.06 0.37 2.88
C HIS A 94 15.21 0.65 1.92
N VAL A 95 14.96 0.69 0.62
CA VAL A 95 15.87 1.32 -0.34
C VAL A 95 15.73 2.84 -0.22
N PHE A 96 14.47 3.33 -0.25
CA PHE A 96 14.15 4.74 -0.05
C PHE A 96 13.13 4.91 1.08
N LEU A 97 13.40 5.87 1.95
CA LEU A 97 12.51 6.34 3.01
C LEU A 97 12.50 7.87 3.01
N ASN A 98 11.36 8.54 3.13
CA ASN A 98 11.38 10.01 3.27
C ASN A 98 11.80 10.43 4.68
N GLN A 99 12.54 11.54 4.82
CA GLN A 99 13.07 12.02 6.11
C GLN A 99 11.97 12.32 7.12
N GLY A 100 10.86 12.89 6.64
CA GLY A 100 9.65 13.20 7.40
C GLY A 100 9.03 11.99 8.09
N ALA A 101 9.22 10.78 7.56
CA ALA A 101 8.75 9.55 8.19
C ALA A 101 9.30 9.36 9.61
N LEU A 102 10.56 9.74 9.84
CA LEU A 102 11.24 9.59 11.13
C LEU A 102 10.76 10.60 12.18
N THR A 103 10.16 11.71 11.73
CA THR A 103 9.77 12.84 12.58
C THR A 103 8.28 13.12 12.57
N ARG A 104 7.51 12.40 11.75
CA ARG A 104 6.08 12.63 11.49
C ARG A 104 5.80 14.05 10.98
N ILE A 105 6.74 14.59 10.21
CA ILE A 105 6.60 15.88 9.51
C ILE A 105 6.38 15.57 8.03
N TYR A 106 5.44 16.28 7.41
CA TYR A 106 5.17 16.07 5.99
C TYR A 106 6.37 16.45 5.12
N ASP A 107 6.85 15.49 4.34
CA ASP A 107 7.59 15.82 3.13
C ASP A 107 6.64 16.11 1.96
N THR A 108 7.10 16.89 0.99
CA THR A 108 6.30 17.22 -0.19
C THR A 108 7.09 17.21 -1.50
N GLY A 109 6.46 16.78 -2.60
CA GLY A 109 7.02 16.91 -3.94
C GLY A 109 8.18 15.95 -4.21
N ILE A 110 8.10 14.73 -3.68
CA ILE A 110 9.10 13.68 -3.94
C ILE A 110 8.71 12.93 -5.22
N GLN A 111 9.68 12.76 -6.12
CA GLN A 111 9.44 12.08 -7.41
C GLN A 111 10.52 11.02 -7.69
N ILE A 112 10.10 9.84 -8.14
CA ILE A 112 10.97 8.74 -8.54
C ILE A 112 10.56 8.27 -9.93
N HIS A 113 11.52 8.27 -10.86
CA HIS A 113 11.31 7.90 -12.26
C HIS A 113 12.22 6.75 -12.68
N ASN A 114 11.61 5.70 -13.24
CA ASN A 114 12.26 4.58 -13.93
C ASN A 114 13.22 3.75 -13.05
N LEU A 115 12.94 3.67 -11.75
CA LEU A 115 13.71 2.85 -10.82
C LEU A 115 13.53 1.36 -11.10
N HIS A 116 14.62 0.65 -11.36
CA HIS A 116 14.65 -0.81 -11.35
C HIS A 116 15.36 -1.28 -10.08
N LEU A 117 14.66 -2.07 -9.26
CA LEU A 117 15.16 -2.64 -8.02
C LEU A 117 15.35 -4.15 -8.16
N ALA A 118 16.51 -4.62 -7.69
CA ALA A 118 16.77 -6.02 -7.37
C ALA A 118 16.90 -6.15 -5.84
N VAL A 119 15.94 -6.84 -5.21
CA VAL A 119 15.93 -7.12 -3.76
C VAL A 119 17.09 -8.03 -3.38
N ASN A 120 17.49 -8.95 -4.27
CA ASN A 120 18.70 -9.75 -4.16
C ASN A 120 18.78 -10.56 -2.84
N GLY A 121 17.65 -11.08 -2.38
CA GLY A 121 17.54 -11.84 -1.13
C GLY A 121 17.69 -11.03 0.17
N ASN A 122 18.00 -9.73 0.07
CA ASN A 122 18.04 -8.80 1.19
C ASN A 122 16.61 -8.33 1.52
N ASP A 123 15.85 -9.25 2.09
CA ASP A 123 14.46 -9.08 2.50
C ASP A 123 14.37 -9.32 4.01
N ILE A 124 13.97 -8.30 4.76
CA ILE A 124 13.88 -8.33 6.22
C ILE A 124 12.81 -7.37 6.73
N ARG A 125 12.12 -7.79 7.80
CA ARG A 125 11.25 -6.90 8.57
C ARG A 125 12.05 -6.24 9.69
N LYS A 126 12.60 -5.07 9.41
CA LYS A 126 13.30 -4.21 10.38
C LYS A 126 12.67 -2.82 10.35
N PHE A 127 12.26 -2.33 11.50
CA PHE A 127 11.50 -1.08 11.61
C PHE A 127 12.40 0.08 12.02
N GLU A 128 12.48 1.10 11.17
CA GLU A 128 12.90 2.45 11.57
C GLU A 128 11.70 3.26 12.06
N VAL A 129 10.54 3.00 11.46
CA VAL A 129 9.21 3.41 11.91
C VAL A 129 8.41 2.13 12.10
N GLU A 130 7.84 1.93 13.29
CA GLU A 130 7.01 0.76 13.58
C GLU A 130 5.86 0.61 12.58
N GLY A 131 5.72 -0.59 12.00
CA GLY A 131 4.75 -0.88 10.94
C GLY A 131 5.18 -0.50 9.51
N LEU A 132 6.27 0.24 9.34
CA LEU A 132 6.79 0.62 8.01
C LEU A 132 7.93 -0.30 7.58
N HIS A 133 7.76 -1.05 6.49
CA HIS A 133 8.74 -2.02 6.00
C HIS A 133 8.73 -2.28 4.48
N GLY A 134 8.16 -1.39 3.66
CA GLY A 134 8.25 -1.47 2.19
C GLY A 134 9.66 -1.25 1.63
N GLN A 135 9.95 -1.77 0.42
CA GLN A 135 11.20 -1.48 -0.29
C GLN A 135 11.31 0.01 -0.63
N LEU A 136 10.21 0.56 -1.17
CA LEU A 136 9.97 2.00 -1.20
C LEU A 136 8.98 2.32 -0.09
N ALA A 137 9.38 3.12 0.90
CA ALA A 137 8.54 3.42 2.04
C ALA A 137 8.35 4.93 2.19
N PHE A 138 7.10 5.37 2.34
CA PHE A 138 6.77 6.76 2.55
C PHE A 138 5.75 6.92 3.68
N PHE A 139 6.02 7.86 4.57
CA PHE A 139 5.17 8.15 5.72
C PHE A 139 5.16 9.65 6.00
N TYR A 140 3.98 10.23 6.20
CA TYR A 140 3.78 11.69 6.21
C TYR A 140 4.31 12.31 4.90
N ILE A 141 3.60 12.05 3.80
CA ILE A 141 4.01 12.48 2.45
C ILE A 141 2.88 13.22 1.73
N ARG A 142 3.22 14.29 1.02
CA ARG A 142 2.33 14.98 0.07
C ARG A 142 2.92 15.04 -1.32
N ASP A 143 2.12 14.96 -2.37
CA ASP A 143 2.59 15.13 -3.75
C ASP A 143 3.75 14.15 -4.07
N LEU A 144 3.46 12.85 -3.97
CA LEU A 144 4.39 11.77 -4.29
C LEU A 144 4.13 11.26 -5.70
N LEU A 145 5.17 11.21 -6.53
CA LEU A 145 5.11 10.61 -7.87
C LEU A 145 6.10 9.47 -8.00
N ILE A 146 5.60 8.26 -8.28
CA ILE A 146 6.43 7.11 -8.63
C ILE A 146 6.02 6.64 -10.02
N THR A 147 6.96 6.66 -10.97
CA THR A 147 6.71 6.23 -12.36
C THR A 147 7.76 5.24 -12.82
N GLY A 148 7.35 4.22 -13.58
CA GLY A 148 8.32 3.30 -14.20
C GLY A 148 9.03 2.36 -13.21
N PHE A 149 8.48 2.14 -12.02
CA PHE A 149 9.11 1.26 -11.02
C PHE A 149 9.07 -0.21 -11.46
N ARG A 150 10.19 -0.91 -11.34
CA ARG A 150 10.33 -2.33 -11.65
C ARG A 150 10.96 -3.06 -10.47
N CYS A 151 10.30 -4.10 -9.96
CA CYS A 151 10.84 -5.03 -8.98
C CYS A 151 10.44 -6.44 -9.39
N MET A 152 11.40 -7.30 -9.71
CA MET A 152 11.12 -8.61 -10.31
C MET A 152 11.36 -9.78 -9.35
N ASP A 153 11.90 -9.49 -8.16
CA ASP A 153 12.34 -10.45 -7.15
C ASP A 153 11.89 -10.02 -5.75
N LEU A 154 10.67 -9.47 -5.63
CA LEU A 154 10.11 -9.08 -4.33
C LEU A 154 10.08 -10.28 -3.38
N GLY A 155 10.65 -10.11 -2.19
CA GLY A 155 10.71 -11.17 -1.19
C GLY A 155 9.36 -11.44 -0.52
N LYS A 156 9.41 -12.14 0.62
CA LYS A 156 8.24 -12.59 1.41
C LYS A 156 7.91 -11.68 2.59
N LEU A 157 8.85 -10.82 3.00
CA LEU A 157 8.75 -10.09 4.26
C LEU A 157 8.37 -8.63 4.08
N GLN A 158 8.71 -8.02 2.93
CA GLN A 158 8.55 -6.59 2.67
C GLN A 158 7.66 -6.30 1.47
N TYR A 159 6.87 -5.24 1.56
CA TYR A 159 6.05 -4.74 0.46
C TYR A 159 6.89 -4.09 -0.64
N GLY A 160 6.41 -4.07 -1.88
CA GLY A 160 7.08 -3.37 -2.98
C GLY A 160 7.11 -1.86 -2.76
N ILE A 161 5.94 -1.25 -2.63
CA ILE A 161 5.75 0.16 -2.29
C ILE A 161 4.82 0.24 -1.09
N GLN A 162 5.21 0.94 -0.03
CA GLN A 162 4.37 1.21 1.11
C GLN A 162 4.22 2.71 1.34
N VAL A 163 2.98 3.19 1.47
CA VAL A 163 2.69 4.60 1.74
C VAL A 163 1.62 4.72 2.82
N CYS A 164 1.88 5.46 3.89
CA CYS A 164 0.92 5.71 4.97
C CYS A 164 0.90 7.20 5.34
N THR A 165 -0.24 7.71 5.80
CA THR A 165 -0.44 9.12 6.15
C THR A 165 -0.02 10.03 5.00
N PHE A 166 -0.81 9.96 3.92
CA PHE A 166 -0.48 10.63 2.66
C PHE A 166 -1.60 11.53 2.13
N GLU A 167 -1.21 12.40 1.22
CA GLU A 167 -2.12 13.23 0.44
C GLU A 167 -1.56 13.44 -0.97
N ASP A 168 -2.36 13.26 -2.01
CA ASP A 168 -1.93 13.48 -3.42
C ASP A 168 -0.76 12.57 -3.85
N ILE A 169 -1.04 11.28 -4.06
CA ILE A 169 -0.01 10.34 -4.55
C ILE A 169 -0.38 9.76 -5.92
N THR A 170 0.62 9.60 -6.79
CA THR A 170 0.48 8.92 -8.09
C THR A 170 1.54 7.85 -8.23
N ILE A 171 1.10 6.60 -8.41
CA ILE A 171 1.94 5.45 -8.71
C ILE A 171 1.54 4.95 -10.09
N GLN A 172 2.42 5.08 -11.07
CA GLN A 172 2.08 4.81 -12.46
C GLN A 172 3.11 3.96 -13.18
N ASN A 173 2.65 3.11 -14.11
CA ASN A 173 3.49 2.31 -14.98
C ASN A 173 4.48 1.51 -14.14
N ILE A 174 3.98 0.57 -13.35
CA ILE A 174 4.79 -0.26 -12.45
C ILE A 174 4.73 -1.73 -12.85
N ILE A 175 5.81 -2.48 -12.60
CA ILE A 175 5.81 -3.94 -12.69
C ILE A 175 6.42 -4.48 -11.41
N ILE A 176 5.63 -5.24 -10.66
CA ILE A 176 6.06 -5.85 -9.40
C ILE A 176 5.78 -7.35 -9.45
N LYS A 177 6.82 -8.14 -9.20
CA LYS A 177 6.75 -9.60 -9.12
C LYS A 177 7.43 -10.11 -7.86
N GLY A 178 6.85 -11.15 -7.26
CA GLY A 178 7.45 -11.85 -6.12
C GLY A 178 6.42 -12.24 -5.07
N ASP A 179 6.85 -12.42 -3.83
CA ASP A 179 6.06 -13.20 -2.87
C ASP A 179 5.25 -12.36 -1.86
N LYS A 180 5.31 -11.03 -1.95
CA LYS A 180 4.65 -10.11 -1.01
C LYS A 180 3.88 -9.01 -1.72
N ASP A 181 3.25 -8.13 -0.95
CA ASP A 181 2.31 -7.15 -1.46
C ASP A 181 2.97 -6.17 -2.42
N GLY A 182 2.30 -5.87 -3.54
CA GLY A 182 2.83 -4.97 -4.56
C GLY A 182 2.84 -3.52 -4.09
N VAL A 183 1.65 -2.95 -3.90
CA VAL A 183 1.44 -1.61 -3.35
C VAL A 183 0.60 -1.71 -2.09
N HIS A 184 1.11 -1.20 -0.98
CA HIS A 184 0.48 -1.26 0.33
C HIS A 184 0.20 0.15 0.86
N LEU A 185 -1.07 0.53 0.92
CA LEU A 185 -1.49 1.84 1.40
C LEU A 185 -2.11 1.74 2.79
N GLY A 186 -1.62 2.57 3.71
CA GLY A 186 -2.30 2.92 4.95
C GLY A 186 -3.18 4.15 4.78
N ARG A 187 -3.61 4.78 5.88
CA ARG A 187 -4.50 5.95 5.85
C ARG A 187 -3.99 7.06 4.92
N GLY A 188 -4.89 7.77 4.25
CA GLY A 188 -4.52 8.87 3.35
C GLY A 188 -5.63 9.20 2.35
N ARG A 189 -5.41 10.23 1.53
CA ARG A 189 -6.43 10.66 0.57
C ARG A 189 -5.87 11.10 -0.78
N ARG A 190 -6.72 11.07 -1.81
CA ARG A 190 -6.42 11.52 -3.18
C ARG A 190 -5.23 10.78 -3.78
N PHE A 191 -5.49 9.57 -4.25
CA PHE A 191 -4.45 8.71 -4.82
C PHE A 191 -4.83 8.19 -6.20
N THR A 192 -3.81 7.90 -7.01
CA THR A 192 -3.95 7.18 -8.27
C THR A 192 -2.91 6.08 -8.36
N ILE A 193 -3.35 4.84 -8.59
CA ILE A 193 -2.49 3.73 -9.00
C ILE A 193 -2.90 3.34 -10.41
N ARG A 194 -2.00 3.40 -11.39
CA ARG A 194 -2.39 3.12 -12.77
C ARG A 194 -1.33 2.46 -13.63
N ASP A 195 -1.78 1.78 -14.69
CA ASP A 195 -0.91 1.12 -15.65
C ASP A 195 0.03 0.09 -14.96
N GLY A 196 -0.49 -0.62 -13.96
CA GLY A 196 0.28 -1.56 -13.13
C GLY A 196 0.22 -3.00 -13.64
N ILE A 197 1.32 -3.73 -13.54
CA ILE A 197 1.39 -5.17 -13.79
C ILE A 197 1.88 -5.85 -12.51
N PHE A 198 1.06 -6.74 -11.97
CA PHE A 198 1.32 -7.43 -10.73
C PHE A 198 1.40 -8.94 -10.96
N ASP A 199 2.39 -9.55 -10.33
CA ASP A 199 2.65 -10.98 -10.34
C ASP A 199 3.09 -11.36 -8.92
N THR A 200 2.18 -11.16 -7.95
CA THR A 200 2.46 -11.24 -6.50
C THR A 200 1.82 -12.47 -5.86
N TYR A 201 2.51 -13.16 -4.94
CA TYR A 201 1.90 -14.22 -4.14
C TYR A 201 0.90 -13.66 -3.11
N ASP A 202 1.25 -12.58 -2.42
CA ASP A 202 0.32 -11.86 -1.56
C ASP A 202 -0.48 -10.81 -2.37
N ASP A 203 -1.08 -9.83 -1.71
CA ASP A 203 -1.95 -8.83 -2.34
C ASP A 203 -1.25 -8.03 -3.47
N ALA A 204 -1.86 -7.88 -4.65
CA ALA A 204 -1.28 -6.96 -5.64
C ALA A 204 -1.35 -5.51 -5.14
N ILE A 205 -2.49 -5.14 -4.56
CA ILE A 205 -2.73 -3.85 -3.91
C ILE A 205 -3.41 -4.11 -2.56
N ALA A 206 -2.91 -3.52 -1.48
CA ALA A 206 -3.55 -3.52 -0.18
C ALA A 206 -3.96 -2.10 0.20
N LEU A 207 -5.25 -1.90 0.48
CA LEU A 207 -5.83 -0.67 1.00
C LEU A 207 -6.24 -0.92 2.45
N ASN A 208 -5.27 -0.82 3.35
CA ASN A 208 -5.38 -1.27 4.73
C ASN A 208 -5.50 -0.06 5.66
N GLY A 209 -6.73 0.43 5.83
CA GLY A 209 -7.04 1.52 6.75
C GLY A 209 -6.89 1.09 8.21
N HIS A 210 -7.33 -0.13 8.53
CA HIS A 210 -6.80 -0.92 9.65
C HIS A 210 -5.59 -1.73 9.15
N ASP A 211 -4.74 -2.25 10.03
CA ASP A 211 -3.73 -3.23 9.63
C ASP A 211 -3.25 -4.08 10.81
N TYR A 212 -2.51 -5.15 10.51
CA TYR A 212 -1.72 -5.86 11.50
C TYR A 212 -0.76 -4.88 12.21
N ASP A 213 -0.36 -5.21 13.44
CA ASP A 213 0.64 -4.45 14.22
C ASP A 213 1.99 -4.25 13.50
N VAL A 214 2.24 -5.03 12.44
CA VAL A 214 3.42 -4.94 11.58
C VAL A 214 3.19 -4.24 10.25
N GLY A 215 1.94 -3.92 9.87
CA GLY A 215 1.54 -3.60 8.50
C GLY A 215 1.44 -2.11 8.14
N ASN A 216 0.95 -1.24 9.03
CA ASN A 216 0.94 0.21 8.85
C ASN A 216 1.24 0.99 10.14
N PRO A 217 2.01 2.10 10.07
CA PRO A 217 2.33 2.93 11.23
C PRO A 217 1.13 3.67 11.84
N GLU A 218 0.13 4.05 11.04
CA GLU A 218 -1.07 4.78 11.48
C GLU A 218 -2.34 4.18 10.88
N LEU A 219 -3.47 4.35 11.57
CA LEU A 219 -4.78 3.86 11.12
C LEU A 219 -5.71 4.99 10.75
N GLY A 220 -6.64 4.68 9.86
CA GLY A 220 -7.70 5.60 9.49
C GLY A 220 -8.21 5.33 8.08
N TRP A 221 -8.87 6.33 7.52
CA TRP A 221 -9.53 6.19 6.24
C TRP A 221 -8.56 6.33 5.06
N ILE A 222 -8.81 5.53 4.03
CA ILE A 222 -8.19 5.62 2.71
C ILE A 222 -9.25 6.14 1.74
N GLU A 223 -9.01 7.30 1.14
CA GLU A 223 -10.08 8.09 0.51
C GLU A 223 -9.73 8.64 -0.87
N ASP A 224 -10.77 8.85 -1.68
CA ASP A 224 -10.70 9.61 -2.95
C ASP A 224 -9.70 9.01 -3.95
N GLY A 225 -9.83 7.71 -4.21
CA GLY A 225 -8.86 6.91 -4.96
C GLY A 225 -9.29 6.51 -6.36
N LEU A 226 -8.31 6.39 -7.26
CA LEU A 226 -8.47 5.72 -8.55
C LEU A 226 -7.43 4.62 -8.72
N ILE A 227 -7.87 3.40 -9.01
CA ILE A 227 -7.03 2.29 -9.44
C ILE A 227 -7.43 1.94 -10.86
N ASP A 228 -6.56 2.19 -11.85
CA ASP A 228 -6.93 2.17 -13.27
C ASP A 228 -5.94 1.39 -14.14
N ASN A 229 -6.46 0.57 -15.06
CA ASN A 229 -5.65 -0.12 -16.07
C ASN A 229 -4.55 -1.02 -15.45
N CYS A 230 -4.93 -1.86 -14.48
CA CYS A 230 -4.02 -2.79 -13.81
C CYS A 230 -4.26 -4.24 -14.24
N GLN A 231 -3.18 -5.02 -14.29
CA GLN A 231 -3.20 -6.45 -14.66
C GLN A 231 -2.70 -7.31 -13.51
N ASP A 232 -3.48 -8.32 -13.13
CA ASP A 232 -3.11 -9.34 -12.16
C ASP A 232 -2.74 -10.65 -12.89
N LEU A 233 -1.44 -10.89 -13.04
CA LEU A 233 -0.89 -11.99 -13.81
C LEU A 233 -0.78 -13.26 -12.98
N THR A 234 -1.04 -14.42 -13.58
CA THR A 234 -0.72 -15.74 -13.00
C THR A 234 0.79 -15.91 -12.84
N HIS A 235 1.31 -15.77 -11.61
CA HIS A 235 2.50 -16.49 -11.17
C HIS A 235 2.19 -17.99 -11.29
N ASP A 236 3.12 -18.78 -11.85
CA ASP A 236 3.26 -20.27 -11.81
C ASP A 236 2.02 -21.21 -11.86
N GLY A 237 0.79 -20.70 -12.03
CA GLY A 237 -0.45 -21.46 -12.03
C GLY A 237 -0.98 -21.90 -10.65
N GLU A 238 -0.24 -21.62 -9.56
CA GLU A 238 -0.59 -22.09 -8.22
C GLU A 238 -1.57 -21.16 -7.47
N THR A 239 -2.16 -21.71 -6.41
CA THR A 239 -3.07 -20.99 -5.50
C THR A 239 -2.23 -20.04 -4.64
N THR A 240 -2.67 -18.80 -4.51
CA THR A 240 -2.00 -17.75 -3.72
C THR A 240 -2.83 -17.37 -2.50
N ASP A 241 -2.18 -16.86 -1.45
CA ASP A 241 -2.88 -16.44 -0.21
C ASP A 241 -3.52 -15.04 -0.32
N GLY A 242 -3.00 -14.16 -1.19
CA GLY A 242 -3.49 -12.78 -1.34
C GLY A 242 -4.57 -12.59 -2.41
N TYR A 243 -5.01 -11.34 -2.55
CA TYR A 243 -6.06 -10.84 -3.45
C TYR A 243 -5.50 -9.96 -4.57
N PHE A 244 -6.27 -9.63 -5.61
CA PHE A 244 -5.86 -8.50 -6.45
C PHE A 244 -5.89 -7.21 -5.63
N CYS A 245 -6.98 -6.96 -4.90
CA CYS A 245 -7.03 -5.87 -3.94
C CYS A 245 -7.64 -6.31 -2.60
N ARG A 246 -6.91 -6.06 -1.51
CA ARG A 246 -7.47 -6.10 -0.14
C ARG A 246 -7.93 -4.72 0.29
N MET A 247 -9.04 -4.66 1.00
CA MET A 247 -9.58 -3.47 1.64
C MET A 247 -9.93 -3.82 3.09
N LEU A 248 -9.02 -3.48 4.00
CA LEU A 248 -9.10 -3.86 5.42
C LEU A 248 -9.60 -2.67 6.26
N ALA A 249 -10.81 -2.82 6.79
CA ALA A 249 -11.43 -1.85 7.69
C ALA A 249 -11.18 -2.24 9.16
N GLY A 250 -11.49 -1.35 10.10
CA GLY A 250 -11.44 -1.68 11.53
C GLY A 250 -12.08 -0.63 12.42
N GLY A 251 -12.49 -1.06 13.61
CA GLY A 251 -13.14 -0.23 14.62
C GLY A 251 -12.71 -0.61 16.03
N TRP A 252 -12.51 0.37 16.89
CA TRP A 252 -12.05 0.16 18.27
C TRP A 252 -12.74 1.09 19.26
N THR A 253 -12.51 0.85 20.55
CA THR A 253 -13.12 1.60 21.65
C THR A 253 -12.08 2.41 22.41
N ASP A 254 -12.56 3.24 23.34
CA ASP A 254 -11.71 3.71 24.44
C ASP A 254 -11.22 2.52 25.27
N TRP A 255 -10.04 2.67 25.85
CA TRP A 255 -9.55 1.77 26.88
C TRP A 255 -10.44 1.86 28.13
N PHE A 256 -10.67 0.72 28.78
CA PHE A 256 -11.34 0.64 30.08
C PHE A 256 -10.70 -0.45 30.96
N PRO A 257 -10.78 -0.33 32.30
CA PRO A 257 -10.21 -1.33 33.20
C PRO A 257 -10.83 -2.72 32.96
N GLY A 258 -9.98 -3.73 32.77
CA GLY A 258 -10.40 -5.10 32.49
C GLY A 258 -10.70 -5.39 31.02
N ILE A 259 -10.31 -4.51 30.10
CA ILE A 259 -10.43 -4.75 28.66
C ILE A 259 -9.65 -6.00 28.24
N LYS A 260 -10.28 -6.83 27.40
CA LYS A 260 -9.73 -8.08 26.88
C LYS A 260 -9.14 -7.86 25.51
N LEU A 261 -7.88 -8.18 25.35
CA LEU A 261 -7.08 -7.83 24.19
C LEU A 261 -6.38 -9.05 23.60
N GLN A 262 -5.98 -8.95 22.35
CA GLN A 262 -5.12 -9.90 21.64
C GLN A 262 -4.20 -9.11 20.69
N LYS A 263 -3.33 -9.82 19.97
CA LYS A 263 -2.45 -9.24 18.96
C LYS A 263 -3.22 -8.33 17.98
N SER A 264 -2.61 -7.19 17.66
CA SER A 264 -3.12 -6.13 16.77
C SER A 264 -4.34 -5.37 17.27
N ASP A 265 -4.92 -5.70 18.43
CA ASP A 265 -5.99 -4.87 18.99
C ASP A 265 -5.52 -3.44 19.20
N THR A 266 -6.39 -2.50 18.85
CA THR A 266 -6.16 -1.07 19.01
C THR A 266 -7.16 -0.51 20.03
N VAL A 267 -6.72 0.47 20.83
CA VAL A 267 -7.58 1.20 21.78
C VAL A 267 -7.25 2.69 21.75
N ALA A 268 -8.25 3.52 22.02
CA ALA A 268 -8.03 4.94 22.29
C ALA A 268 -7.77 5.14 23.80
N ALA A 269 -6.69 5.82 24.15
CA ALA A 269 -6.38 6.17 25.54
C ALA A 269 -5.61 7.48 25.59
N ASN A 270 -5.92 8.34 26.56
CA ASN A 270 -5.13 9.55 26.84
C ASN A 270 -4.86 10.44 25.60
N GLY A 271 -5.83 10.56 24.69
CA GLY A 271 -5.71 11.35 23.47
C GLY A 271 -4.93 10.69 22.33
N LYS A 272 -4.54 9.41 22.45
CA LYS A 272 -3.75 8.66 21.47
C LYS A 272 -4.38 7.32 21.11
N LEU A 273 -3.86 6.69 20.07
CA LEU A 273 -4.12 5.27 19.78
C LEU A 273 -2.93 4.41 20.21
N TYR A 274 -3.25 3.33 20.92
CA TYR A 274 -2.30 2.30 21.33
C TYR A 274 -2.67 0.98 20.66
N ARG A 275 -1.66 0.21 20.23
CA ARG A 275 -1.85 -1.13 19.66
C ARG A 275 -1.05 -2.18 20.41
N VAL A 276 -1.61 -3.38 20.52
CA VAL A 276 -0.97 -4.55 21.10
C VAL A 276 -0.05 -5.22 20.07
N LYS A 277 1.24 -5.34 20.40
CA LYS A 277 2.27 -5.95 19.55
C LYS A 277 2.80 -7.25 20.19
N GLU A 278 2.15 -8.35 19.89
CA GLU A 278 2.43 -9.67 20.51
C GLU A 278 2.63 -10.75 19.45
N ASP A 279 2.96 -11.97 19.86
CA ASP A 279 3.05 -13.12 18.95
C ASP A 279 1.65 -13.58 18.50
N ALA A 280 1.58 -14.15 17.29
CA ALA A 280 0.32 -14.65 16.71
C ALA A 280 -0.03 -16.05 17.23
N ASP A 281 -0.08 -16.21 18.55
CA ASP A 281 -0.32 -17.48 19.24
C ASP A 281 -1.77 -17.63 19.77
N GLY A 282 -2.58 -16.58 19.64
CA GLY A 282 -3.96 -16.54 20.11
C GLY A 282 -4.12 -16.23 21.60
N THR A 283 -3.07 -15.76 22.27
CA THR A 283 -3.13 -15.34 23.67
C THR A 283 -4.07 -14.16 23.86
N GLU A 284 -4.99 -14.28 24.84
CA GLU A 284 -5.82 -13.18 25.33
C GLU A 284 -5.13 -12.52 26.54
N TYR A 285 -5.09 -11.20 26.53
CA TYR A 285 -4.54 -10.35 27.58
C TYR A 285 -5.66 -9.57 28.26
N ILE A 286 -5.48 -9.25 29.54
CA ILE A 286 -6.40 -8.39 30.28
C ILE A 286 -5.59 -7.20 30.79
N SER A 287 -5.98 -5.99 30.37
CA SER A 287 -5.36 -4.76 30.83
C SER A 287 -6.19 -4.12 31.93
N THR A 288 -5.60 -3.92 33.10
CA THR A 288 -6.20 -3.17 34.23
C THR A 288 -5.55 -1.81 34.44
N ILE A 289 -4.41 -1.56 33.80
CA ILE A 289 -3.69 -0.29 33.80
C ILE A 289 -3.77 0.36 32.41
N CYS A 290 -4.19 1.64 32.38
CA CYS A 290 -4.33 2.41 31.14
C CYS A 290 -2.95 2.76 30.56
N PRO A 291 -2.67 2.44 29.27
CA PRO A 291 -1.42 2.84 28.65
C PRO A 291 -1.33 4.37 28.53
N SER A 292 -0.18 4.94 28.91
CA SER A 292 -0.03 6.41 29.02
C SER A 292 1.29 6.96 28.48
N HIS A 293 2.20 6.10 28.01
CA HIS A 293 3.47 6.53 27.45
C HIS A 293 3.30 7.34 26.18
N GLN A 294 4.25 8.24 25.92
CA GLN A 294 4.07 9.29 24.91
C GLN A 294 4.46 8.86 23.50
N GLN A 295 5.39 7.91 23.37
CA GLN A 295 5.94 7.48 22.09
C GLN A 295 6.56 6.09 22.20
N GLY A 296 6.74 5.42 21.05
CA GLY A 296 7.44 4.14 20.99
C GLY A 296 6.59 3.01 21.57
N MET A 297 7.27 2.08 22.24
CA MET A 297 6.66 0.88 22.81
C MET A 297 7.05 0.76 24.29
N GLU A 298 6.09 0.41 25.14
CA GLU A 298 6.32 0.06 26.54
C GLU A 298 5.56 -1.20 26.91
N ILE A 299 6.07 -1.90 27.93
CA ILE A 299 5.44 -3.11 28.47
C ILE A 299 4.70 -2.71 29.73
N GLU A 300 3.38 -2.92 29.75
CA GLU A 300 2.53 -2.71 30.92
C GLU A 300 1.72 -3.99 31.14
N GLU A 301 1.75 -4.56 32.34
CA GLU A 301 1.09 -5.83 32.67
C GLU A 301 1.46 -7.01 31.74
N GLY A 302 2.67 -6.97 31.16
CA GLY A 302 3.14 -7.97 30.20
C GLY A 302 2.61 -7.80 28.77
N ILE A 303 1.91 -6.70 28.50
CA ILE A 303 1.41 -6.32 27.17
C ILE A 303 2.35 -5.29 26.55
N HIS A 304 2.86 -5.57 25.36
CA HIS A 304 3.63 -4.61 24.56
C HIS A 304 2.67 -3.64 23.87
N TRP A 305 2.57 -2.45 24.45
CA TRP A 305 1.76 -1.36 23.92
C TRP A 305 2.62 -0.47 23.03
N VAL A 306 2.18 -0.22 21.80
CA VAL A 306 2.83 0.69 20.84
C VAL A 306 1.97 1.93 20.63
N VAL A 307 2.55 3.13 20.73
CA VAL A 307 1.88 4.37 20.31
C VAL A 307 1.82 4.46 18.79
N VAL A 308 0.62 4.35 18.25
CA VAL A 308 0.34 4.38 16.80
C VAL A 308 0.30 5.84 16.33
N GLN A 309 -0.57 6.66 16.91
CA GLN A 309 -0.79 8.05 16.50
C GLN A 309 -1.23 8.94 17.66
N ASN A 310 -0.95 10.24 17.55
CA ASN A 310 -1.24 11.26 18.56
C ASN A 310 -2.62 11.91 18.41
N GLU A 311 -3.43 11.38 17.48
CA GLU A 311 -4.78 11.84 17.19
C GLU A 311 -5.71 10.63 17.18
N ILE A 312 -6.86 10.76 17.86
CA ILE A 312 -7.84 9.68 17.93
C ILE A 312 -8.67 9.67 16.65
N THR A 313 -8.80 8.49 16.07
CA THR A 313 -9.96 8.06 15.28
C THR A 313 -10.48 6.78 15.92
N TYR A 314 -11.75 6.44 15.73
CA TYR A 314 -12.34 5.17 16.25
C TYR A 314 -12.59 4.15 15.16
N THR A 315 -12.51 4.59 13.91
CA THR A 315 -12.82 3.80 12.74
C THR A 315 -11.80 4.04 11.64
N ALA A 316 -11.66 3.01 10.81
CA ALA A 316 -10.84 2.99 9.62
C ALA A 316 -11.50 2.15 8.54
N GLY A 317 -11.18 2.43 7.29
CA GLY A 317 -11.76 1.76 6.13
C GLY A 317 -11.40 2.44 4.83
N VAL A 318 -12.10 2.06 3.77
CA VAL A 318 -11.90 2.60 2.43
C VAL A 318 -13.18 3.29 1.99
N ARG A 319 -13.05 4.49 1.42
CA ARG A 319 -14.21 5.17 0.82
C ARG A 319 -13.92 6.02 -0.40
N ASN A 320 -14.92 6.14 -1.27
CA ASN A 320 -14.84 6.90 -2.51
C ASN A 320 -13.64 6.46 -3.39
N VAL A 321 -13.57 5.15 -3.65
CA VAL A 321 -12.51 4.55 -4.48
C VAL A 321 -13.12 3.90 -5.70
N MET A 322 -12.55 4.20 -6.87
CA MET A 322 -12.94 3.59 -8.15
C MET A 322 -11.85 2.66 -8.66
N PHE A 323 -12.26 1.44 -8.98
CA PHE A 323 -11.48 0.48 -9.76
C PHE A 323 -11.96 0.52 -11.20
N ARG A 324 -11.04 0.78 -12.13
CA ARG A 324 -11.35 0.91 -13.55
C ARG A 324 -10.40 0.09 -14.42
N ASN A 325 -10.94 -0.59 -15.44
CA ASN A 325 -10.14 -1.34 -16.42
C ASN A 325 -9.17 -2.35 -15.76
N ILE A 326 -9.68 -3.23 -14.90
CA ILE A 326 -8.87 -4.22 -14.19
C ILE A 326 -8.91 -5.57 -14.92
N PHE A 327 -7.75 -6.19 -15.14
CA PHE A 327 -7.64 -7.47 -15.84
C PHE A 327 -7.14 -8.56 -14.89
N LEU A 328 -8.01 -9.51 -14.55
CA LEU A 328 -7.75 -10.57 -13.59
C LEU A 328 -7.41 -11.88 -14.31
N GLN A 329 -6.12 -12.15 -14.53
CA GLN A 329 -5.66 -13.41 -15.13
C GLN A 329 -5.35 -14.46 -14.07
N LYS A 330 -4.91 -14.04 -12.87
CA LYS A 330 -4.66 -14.94 -11.74
C LYS A 330 -5.97 -15.50 -11.17
N PRO A 331 -6.10 -16.84 -11.01
CA PRO A 331 -7.27 -17.43 -10.38
C PRO A 331 -7.16 -17.31 -8.85
N ARG A 332 -7.47 -16.13 -8.33
CA ARG A 332 -7.60 -15.81 -6.90
C ARG A 332 -8.82 -14.90 -6.69
N THR A 333 -9.23 -14.69 -5.43
CA THR A 333 -10.28 -13.72 -5.15
C THR A 333 -9.82 -12.32 -5.58
N GLY A 334 -10.63 -11.66 -6.41
CA GLY A 334 -10.28 -10.37 -6.99
C GLY A 334 -10.21 -9.27 -5.93
N PHE A 335 -11.32 -9.05 -5.22
CA PHE A 335 -11.45 -7.98 -4.24
C PHE A 335 -11.88 -8.54 -2.90
N SER A 336 -11.13 -8.25 -1.85
CA SER A 336 -11.50 -8.62 -0.49
C SER A 336 -11.82 -7.38 0.31
N ILE A 337 -13.02 -7.32 0.88
CA ILE A 337 -13.56 -6.19 1.63
C ILE A 337 -13.95 -6.74 3.00
N HIS A 338 -13.06 -6.73 3.99
CA HIS A 338 -13.33 -7.47 5.23
C HIS A 338 -12.78 -6.83 6.49
N PHE A 339 -13.22 -7.41 7.60
CA PHE A 339 -12.61 -7.32 8.90
C PHE A 339 -11.87 -8.62 9.21
N ASP A 340 -10.64 -8.50 9.71
CA ASP A 340 -9.93 -9.61 10.32
C ASP A 340 -10.47 -9.91 11.72
N ASN A 341 -10.58 -11.21 12.02
CA ASN A 341 -10.82 -11.73 13.36
C ASN A 341 -10.23 -13.14 13.50
N ASP A 342 -8.92 -13.19 13.71
CA ASP A 342 -8.17 -14.43 13.92
C ASP A 342 -7.02 -14.19 14.93
N ARG A 343 -6.07 -15.12 15.01
CA ARG A 343 -4.91 -15.01 15.92
C ARG A 343 -3.89 -13.93 15.53
N TYR A 344 -3.93 -13.44 14.29
CA TYR A 344 -3.03 -12.42 13.78
C TYR A 344 -3.60 -11.02 14.02
N SER A 345 -4.92 -10.86 13.92
CA SER A 345 -5.58 -9.59 14.19
C SER A 345 -7.06 -9.72 14.53
N ARG A 346 -7.53 -8.80 15.38
CA ARG A 346 -8.94 -8.44 15.50
C ARG A 346 -9.10 -6.98 15.10
N SER A 347 -9.57 -6.79 13.87
CA SER A 347 -9.73 -5.46 13.28
C SER A 347 -10.93 -4.69 13.83
N TYR A 348 -11.97 -5.40 14.29
CA TYR A 348 -13.15 -4.82 14.93
C TYR A 348 -13.26 -5.31 16.38
N TYR A 349 -13.17 -4.38 17.32
CA TYR A 349 -13.40 -4.66 18.73
C TYR A 349 -14.91 -4.74 19.00
N PRO A 350 -15.41 -5.79 19.69
CA PRO A 350 -16.82 -5.92 20.00
C PRO A 350 -17.42 -4.70 20.73
N GLY A 351 -18.46 -4.11 20.15
CA GLY A 351 -19.14 -2.93 20.71
C GLY A 351 -18.53 -1.58 20.27
N ALA A 352 -17.48 -1.59 19.44
CA ALA A 352 -16.99 -0.38 18.79
C ALA A 352 -18.01 0.20 17.80
N GLU A 353 -17.77 1.45 17.39
CA GLU A 353 -18.46 2.01 16.23
C GLU A 353 -18.13 1.16 15.00
N VAL A 354 -19.16 0.73 14.28
CA VAL A 354 -19.03 -0.15 13.11
C VAL A 354 -18.71 0.68 11.87
N PRO A 355 -17.50 0.57 11.28
CA PRO A 355 -17.20 1.29 10.05
C PRO A 355 -17.88 0.62 8.87
N TYR A 356 -18.49 1.44 8.02
CA TYR A 356 -18.97 1.02 6.70
C TYR A 356 -17.91 1.37 5.67
N GLN A 357 -17.56 0.42 4.80
CA GLN A 357 -16.82 0.79 3.59
C GLN A 357 -17.78 1.46 2.62
N GLU A 358 -17.38 2.61 2.07
CA GLU A 358 -18.32 3.51 1.40
C GLU A 358 -17.97 3.78 -0.07
N LYS A 359 -18.94 3.66 -0.97
CA LYS A 359 -18.81 4.11 -2.37
C LYS A 359 -17.58 3.51 -3.08
N VAL A 360 -17.45 2.19 -2.99
CA VAL A 360 -16.45 1.44 -3.74
C VAL A 360 -17.05 1.02 -5.08
N LEU A 361 -16.48 1.51 -6.18
CA LEU A 361 -17.04 1.41 -7.53
C LEU A 361 -16.13 0.59 -8.44
N PHE A 362 -16.73 -0.22 -9.30
CA PHE A 362 -16.02 -1.13 -10.21
C PHE A 362 -16.52 -0.93 -11.65
N ASP A 363 -15.64 -0.50 -12.55
CA ASP A 363 -15.97 -0.24 -13.97
C ASP A 363 -14.98 -0.95 -14.90
N GLY A 364 -15.48 -1.79 -15.80
CA GLY A 364 -14.63 -2.48 -16.77
C GLY A 364 -13.70 -3.53 -16.14
N ILE A 365 -14.18 -4.27 -15.13
CA ILE A 365 -13.46 -5.43 -14.59
C ILE A 365 -13.53 -6.58 -15.59
N ARG A 366 -12.41 -7.25 -15.85
CA ARG A 366 -12.27 -8.35 -16.81
C ARG A 366 -11.70 -9.58 -16.11
N VAL A 367 -12.55 -10.53 -15.77
CA VAL A 367 -12.13 -11.86 -15.31
C VAL A 367 -11.70 -12.68 -16.52
N LEU A 368 -10.43 -13.06 -16.57
CA LEU A 368 -9.79 -13.75 -17.70
C LEU A 368 -9.45 -15.21 -17.39
N HIS A 369 -9.37 -15.58 -16.11
CA HIS A 369 -9.27 -16.98 -15.70
C HIS A 369 -10.60 -17.72 -15.83
N LYS A 370 -10.52 -19.05 -15.88
CA LYS A 370 -11.69 -19.95 -15.99
C LYS A 370 -11.99 -20.73 -14.71
N LYS A 371 -11.19 -20.56 -13.65
CA LYS A 371 -11.46 -21.23 -12.37
C LYS A 371 -12.64 -20.53 -11.69
N LYS A 372 -13.56 -21.31 -11.13
CA LYS A 372 -14.67 -20.82 -10.29
C LYS A 372 -14.12 -20.37 -8.94
N ILE A 373 -14.00 -19.05 -8.77
CA ILE A 373 -13.46 -18.36 -7.58
C ILE A 373 -14.24 -17.06 -7.41
N HIS A 374 -14.38 -16.57 -6.18
CA HIS A 374 -15.08 -15.33 -5.90
C HIS A 374 -14.43 -14.13 -6.62
N LEU A 375 -15.25 -13.27 -7.24
CA LEU A 375 -14.80 -11.95 -7.68
C LEU A 375 -14.57 -11.08 -6.45
N MET A 376 -15.51 -11.16 -5.50
CA MET A 376 -15.45 -10.41 -4.25
C MET A 376 -15.78 -11.28 -3.04
N GLU A 377 -15.02 -11.10 -1.98
CA GLU A 377 -15.35 -11.58 -0.64
C GLU A 377 -15.60 -10.38 0.27
N ILE A 378 -16.79 -10.34 0.87
CA ILE A 378 -17.27 -9.21 1.67
C ILE A 378 -17.58 -9.71 3.08
N GLY A 379 -16.67 -9.39 4.00
CA GLY A 379 -16.67 -9.78 5.41
C GLY A 379 -16.93 -8.61 6.38
N THR A 380 -17.47 -7.50 5.89
CA THR A 380 -17.64 -6.24 6.64
C THR A 380 -18.84 -5.46 6.09
N PRO A 381 -19.41 -4.49 6.83
CA PRO A 381 -20.43 -3.59 6.30
C PRO A 381 -19.93 -2.75 5.13
N VAL A 382 -20.73 -2.70 4.08
CA VAL A 382 -20.48 -1.94 2.84
C VAL A 382 -21.78 -1.26 2.45
N ASP A 383 -21.76 0.03 2.12
CA ASP A 383 -22.98 0.75 1.75
C ASP A 383 -23.48 0.36 0.35
N ILE A 384 -22.56 0.32 -0.63
CA ILE A 384 -22.81 0.04 -2.03
C ILE A 384 -21.67 -0.75 -2.66
N VAL A 385 -22.03 -1.74 -3.46
CA VAL A 385 -21.16 -2.38 -4.44
C VAL A 385 -21.77 -2.12 -5.81
N HIS A 386 -21.12 -1.26 -6.60
CA HIS A 386 -21.56 -0.93 -7.94
C HIS A 386 -20.57 -1.47 -8.98
N ILE A 387 -21.03 -2.39 -9.82
CA ILE A 387 -20.24 -3.01 -10.88
C ILE A 387 -20.86 -2.68 -12.22
N THR A 388 -20.06 -2.16 -13.15
CA THR A 388 -20.53 -1.84 -14.49
C THR A 388 -19.53 -2.19 -15.59
N ASN A 389 -20.04 -2.38 -16.82
CA ASN A 389 -19.27 -2.64 -18.05
C ASN A 389 -18.26 -3.80 -17.95
N SER A 390 -18.53 -4.77 -17.07
CA SER A 390 -17.57 -5.78 -16.64
C SER A 390 -17.85 -7.15 -17.26
N VAL A 391 -16.82 -7.99 -17.36
CA VAL A 391 -16.91 -9.42 -17.69
C VAL A 391 -16.57 -10.17 -16.42
N ILE A 392 -17.59 -10.76 -15.78
CA ILE A 392 -17.47 -11.38 -14.46
C ILE A 392 -17.13 -12.88 -14.58
N GLY A 393 -17.42 -13.50 -15.73
CA GLY A 393 -17.10 -14.90 -15.98
C GLY A 393 -17.89 -15.85 -15.07
N ASP A 394 -17.18 -16.73 -14.36
CA ASP A 394 -17.73 -17.75 -13.45
C ASP A 394 -17.59 -17.36 -11.97
N SER A 395 -17.27 -16.09 -11.72
CA SER A 395 -16.99 -15.58 -10.39
C SER A 395 -18.23 -15.07 -9.67
N THR A 396 -18.28 -15.27 -8.35
CA THR A 396 -19.41 -14.85 -7.49
C THR A 396 -19.01 -13.74 -6.52
N ILE A 397 -20.00 -13.08 -5.93
CA ILE A 397 -19.83 -12.14 -4.82
C ILE A 397 -20.28 -12.86 -3.55
N CYS A 398 -19.36 -13.09 -2.62
CA CYS A 398 -19.62 -13.83 -1.39
C CYS A 398 -19.70 -12.87 -0.21
N PHE A 399 -20.86 -12.77 0.43
CA PHE A 399 -21.03 -12.14 1.72
C PHE A 399 -20.87 -13.19 2.82
N HIS A 400 -19.90 -12.98 3.71
CA HIS A 400 -19.58 -13.88 4.81
C HIS A 400 -19.33 -13.08 6.09
N GLY A 401 -19.27 -13.76 7.24
CA GLY A 401 -18.96 -13.14 8.51
C GLY A 401 -17.62 -13.58 9.07
N ASN A 402 -17.16 -12.85 10.08
CA ASN A 402 -15.98 -13.19 10.88
C ASN A 402 -16.31 -13.38 12.37
N HIS A 403 -17.61 -13.50 12.71
CA HIS A 403 -18.14 -13.60 14.07
C HIS A 403 -17.88 -12.40 15.00
N ALA A 404 -17.17 -11.36 14.55
CA ALA A 404 -16.94 -10.16 15.35
C ALA A 404 -18.17 -9.23 15.38
N LEU A 405 -19.06 -9.38 14.39
CA LEU A 405 -20.30 -8.62 14.25
C LEU A 405 -21.52 -9.53 14.16
N GLU A 406 -22.62 -9.08 14.78
CA GLU A 406 -23.95 -9.70 14.68
C GLU A 406 -24.79 -9.11 13.55
N ASP A 407 -24.59 -7.81 13.24
CA ASP A 407 -25.29 -7.08 12.19
C ASP A 407 -24.28 -6.48 11.20
N TYR A 408 -24.46 -6.80 9.92
CA TYR A 408 -23.62 -6.31 8.81
C TYR A 408 -24.32 -5.21 8.00
N GLY A 409 -25.47 -4.74 8.48
CA GLY A 409 -26.27 -3.70 7.85
C GLY A 409 -26.82 -4.09 6.47
N THR A 410 -27.37 -3.09 5.80
CA THR A 410 -27.84 -3.22 4.42
C THR A 410 -26.72 -2.88 3.44
N THR A 411 -26.54 -3.71 2.41
CA THR A 411 -25.70 -3.38 1.24
C THR A 411 -26.56 -3.26 0.00
N LYS A 412 -26.37 -2.16 -0.74
CA LYS A 412 -26.95 -2.01 -2.08
C LYS A 412 -25.99 -2.60 -3.11
N VAL A 413 -26.48 -3.52 -3.93
CA VAL A 413 -25.69 -4.11 -5.01
C VAL A 413 -26.29 -3.69 -6.35
N SER A 414 -25.48 -3.15 -7.24
CA SER A 414 -25.94 -2.70 -8.55
C SER A 414 -25.01 -3.23 -9.62
N ILE A 415 -25.56 -4.05 -10.52
CA ILE A 415 -24.79 -4.74 -11.56
C ILE A 415 -25.35 -4.37 -12.94
N ASN A 416 -24.59 -3.59 -13.70
CA ASN A 416 -25.09 -2.95 -14.92
C ASN A 416 -24.20 -3.17 -16.14
N ASN A 417 -24.77 -3.59 -17.26
CA ASN A 417 -24.07 -3.82 -18.53
C ASN A 417 -22.88 -4.81 -18.39
N CYS A 418 -23.07 -5.86 -17.59
CA CYS A 418 -22.09 -6.90 -17.36
C CYS A 418 -22.35 -8.15 -18.22
N ILE A 419 -21.33 -8.99 -18.38
CA ILE A 419 -21.41 -10.28 -19.07
C ILE A 419 -21.12 -11.41 -18.08
N PHE A 420 -22.01 -12.42 -18.05
CA PHE A 420 -21.90 -13.65 -17.26
C PHE A 420 -21.73 -14.84 -18.20
N ASN A 421 -20.77 -15.75 -17.91
CA ASN A 421 -20.42 -16.83 -18.86
C ASN A 421 -21.11 -18.18 -18.58
N VAL A 422 -21.57 -18.45 -17.36
CA VAL A 422 -22.00 -19.80 -16.95
C VAL A 422 -23.21 -19.83 -16.01
N PHE A 423 -23.57 -18.73 -15.34
CA PHE A 423 -24.67 -18.72 -14.36
C PHE A 423 -25.66 -17.59 -14.60
N LYS A 424 -26.89 -17.79 -14.11
CA LYS A 424 -27.95 -16.77 -14.11
C LYS A 424 -27.62 -15.67 -13.12
N GLU A 425 -28.04 -14.43 -13.37
CA GLU A 425 -27.86 -13.31 -12.43
C GLU A 425 -28.21 -13.65 -10.97
N THR A 426 -29.24 -14.47 -10.75
CA THR A 426 -29.70 -14.92 -9.43
C THR A 426 -28.68 -15.74 -8.63
N GLU A 427 -27.63 -16.25 -9.27
CA GLU A 427 -26.58 -17.06 -8.64
C GLU A 427 -25.29 -16.25 -8.39
N LEU A 428 -25.25 -14.97 -8.77
CA LEU A 428 -24.08 -14.11 -8.60
C LEU A 428 -23.74 -13.89 -7.12
N ILE A 429 -24.76 -13.70 -6.29
CA ILE A 429 -24.62 -13.29 -4.90
C ILE A 429 -24.82 -14.50 -3.99
N GLU A 430 -23.77 -14.85 -3.24
CA GLU A 430 -23.80 -15.83 -2.17
C GLU A 430 -23.90 -15.10 -0.84
N ASN A 431 -25.07 -15.11 -0.19
CA ASN A 431 -25.23 -14.55 1.16
C ASN A 431 -25.18 -15.66 2.22
N LYS A 432 -24.09 -15.72 2.99
CA LYS A 432 -23.89 -16.70 4.08
C LYS A 432 -24.26 -16.13 5.46
N LEU A 433 -24.82 -14.93 5.52
CA LEU A 433 -25.16 -14.22 6.76
C LEU A 433 -26.67 -14.13 6.94
N GLU A 434 -27.18 -14.64 8.07
CA GLU A 434 -28.62 -14.71 8.37
C GLU A 434 -29.30 -13.32 8.41
N ASN A 435 -28.64 -12.33 9.02
CA ASN A 435 -29.19 -10.99 9.21
C ASN A 435 -28.73 -9.97 8.15
N LYS A 436 -27.98 -10.41 7.14
CA LYS A 436 -27.48 -9.50 6.10
C LYS A 436 -28.60 -9.18 5.11
N ILE A 437 -28.92 -7.89 4.98
CA ILE A 437 -29.87 -7.41 3.97
C ILE A 437 -29.09 -6.98 2.73
N ILE A 438 -29.45 -7.57 1.59
CA ILE A 438 -28.91 -7.22 0.29
C ILE A 438 -30.06 -6.67 -0.56
N GLN A 439 -29.86 -5.46 -1.08
CA GLN A 439 -30.79 -4.82 -2.01
C GLN A 439 -30.11 -4.75 -3.38
N ASP A 440 -30.43 -5.70 -4.25
CA ASP A 440 -29.80 -5.86 -5.55
C ASP A 440 -30.66 -5.35 -6.71
N GLN A 441 -29.99 -4.77 -7.71
CA GLN A 441 -30.58 -4.36 -8.97
C GLN A 441 -29.67 -4.74 -10.15
N TYR A 442 -30.28 -5.24 -11.22
CA TYR A 442 -29.62 -5.66 -12.45
C TYR A 442 -30.19 -4.90 -13.64
N PHE A 443 -29.33 -4.42 -14.54
CA PHE A 443 -29.77 -3.71 -15.74
C PHE A 443 -28.84 -3.93 -16.93
N GLY A 444 -29.41 -4.34 -18.07
CA GLY A 444 -28.70 -4.39 -19.35
C GLY A 444 -27.58 -5.44 -19.44
N ASN A 445 -27.58 -6.45 -18.58
CA ASN A 445 -26.55 -7.50 -18.60
C ASN A 445 -26.85 -8.57 -19.66
N ILE A 446 -25.81 -9.34 -20.00
CA ILE A 446 -25.87 -10.44 -20.96
C ILE A 446 -25.48 -11.74 -20.25
N GLU A 447 -26.40 -12.70 -20.23
CA GLU A 447 -26.14 -14.10 -19.86
C GLU A 447 -25.78 -14.87 -21.14
N MET A 448 -24.61 -15.54 -21.17
CA MET A 448 -24.15 -16.33 -22.33
C MET A 448 -24.36 -17.82 -22.19
#